data_AF-A0A8H6TMQ3-F1
#
_entry.id   AF-A0A8H6TMQ3-F1
#
_cell.length_a   1.000
_cell.length_b   1.000
_cell.length_c   1.000
_cell.angle_alpha   90.00
_cell.angle_beta   90.00
_cell.angle_gamma   90.00
#
_symmetry.space_group_name_H-M   'P 1'
#
loop_
_entity.id
_entity.type
_entity.pdbx_description
1 polymer ?
#
loop_
_entity_poly.entity_id
_entity_poly.type
_entity_poly.pdbx_seq_one_letter_code
_entity_poly.pdbx_strand_id
1 'polypeptide(L)'
;MDACFALKRRLISNHIRDPPLGSGMAFMVEWEPYRQHILTITDEQEISNCNDFAALDYANTKFSKGYAATGVAAGVCARHEFVQPTGVGDLQRGERFGNMDYILAAFLRHVNEFLRKLRKLPEHVRQHLASELVQFAVPKMHIKGHILPCQIRYSLALLLGAGQTDGEGIERLWAAIAGVAGSTKLSGPGTRSDQLDDHWQFWNWQKLVGMAETLRRRLSNAEVELEKQEAAFSLFCVEQAEHVPRWLELVNSFEADNSQPNPYESTQGNEMTEAQVRAELDDQDKAELSNGALPLHEVTPADFITFGLEVEEEQRRLAGQAQLKKNKNETGDKIRLKKPRRKLKNQYQRWRELQATYMPSAALYFNKLDINDAALPKPSL
;
A
#
# COMPACT_ATOMS: atom_id res chain seq x y z
N MET A 1 12.62 2.59 -1.73
CA MET A 1 13.53 3.17 -0.74
C MET A 1 12.68 3.74 0.37
N ASP A 2 13.23 3.87 1.56
CA ASP A 2 12.54 4.42 2.72
C ASP A 2 13.56 4.84 3.81
N ALA A 3 13.11 5.57 4.82
CA ALA A 3 13.89 6.06 5.95
C ALA A 3 13.41 5.52 7.31
N CYS A 4 14.34 4.91 8.05
CA CYS A 4 14.13 4.46 9.42
C CYS A 4 14.65 5.48 10.45
N PHE A 5 13.74 6.21 11.10
CA PHE A 5 14.08 7.19 12.14
C PHE A 5 14.30 6.58 13.53
N ALA A 6 14.13 5.27 13.69
CA ALA A 6 14.48 4.58 14.94
C ALA A 6 16.00 4.44 15.10
N LEU A 7 16.74 4.27 13.99
CA LEU A 7 18.20 4.06 13.95
C LEU A 7 19.00 5.36 14.12
N LYS A 8 18.75 6.13 15.18
CA LYS A 8 19.47 7.37 15.47
C LYS A 8 20.89 7.09 16.00
N ARG A 9 21.85 7.97 15.73
CA ARG A 9 23.20 7.94 16.35
C ARG A 9 23.53 9.25 17.04
N ARG A 10 23.94 9.21 18.31
CA ARG A 10 24.36 10.40 19.05
C ARG A 10 25.71 10.93 18.58
N LEU A 11 25.89 12.25 18.72
CA LEU A 11 27.16 12.92 18.41
C LEU A 11 28.15 12.75 19.57
N ILE A 12 28.76 11.57 19.69
CA ILE A 12 29.68 11.21 20.79
C ILE A 12 31.12 10.89 20.32
N SER A 13 31.32 10.65 19.02
CA SER A 13 32.63 10.33 18.41
C SER A 13 32.65 10.80 16.94
N ASN A 14 33.77 10.59 16.25
CA ASN A 14 34.00 10.95 14.86
C ASN A 14 34.81 9.86 14.13
N HIS A 15 34.84 9.94 12.79
CA HIS A 15 35.48 8.95 11.92
C HIS A 15 37.02 8.88 12.06
N ILE A 16 37.66 9.85 12.72
CA ILE A 16 39.11 9.80 13.00
C ILE A 16 39.37 8.91 14.22
N ARG A 17 38.51 9.01 15.25
CA ARG A 17 38.65 8.24 16.50
C ARG A 17 38.08 6.83 16.41
N ASP A 18 37.04 6.66 15.60
CA ASP A 18 36.35 5.39 15.39
C ASP A 18 36.04 5.26 13.89
N PRO A 19 37.04 4.96 13.05
CA PRO A 19 36.84 4.71 11.63
C PRO A 19 36.14 3.36 11.41
N PRO A 20 35.30 3.21 10.37
CA PRO A 20 34.76 1.91 10.00
C PRO A 20 35.87 0.99 9.50
N LEU A 21 35.72 -0.33 9.70
CA LEU A 21 36.69 -1.32 9.22
C LEU A 21 36.79 -1.34 7.69
N GLY A 22 35.67 -1.13 7.00
CA GLY A 22 35.60 -1.18 5.54
C GLY A 22 34.54 -0.23 4.98
N SER A 23 34.82 1.09 4.99
CA SER A 23 33.86 2.05 4.45
C SER A 23 33.51 1.77 2.98
N GLY A 24 32.22 1.68 2.69
CA GLY A 24 31.74 1.39 1.32
C GLY A 24 32.03 -0.03 0.82
N MET A 25 32.58 -0.93 1.66
CA MET A 25 32.88 -2.31 1.28
C MET A 25 31.68 -3.25 1.42
N ALA A 26 30.66 -2.85 2.19
CA ALA A 26 29.44 -3.61 2.43
C ALA A 26 28.18 -2.79 2.07
N PHE A 27 27.23 -2.59 2.99
CA PHE A 27 25.92 -1.99 2.69
C PHE A 27 25.88 -0.48 2.93
N MET A 28 26.61 -0.01 3.94
CA MET A 28 26.75 1.43 4.19
C MET A 28 27.51 2.11 3.05
N VAL A 29 27.06 3.29 2.64
CA VAL A 29 27.77 4.14 1.68
C VAL A 29 29.17 4.52 2.20
N GLU A 30 30.08 4.77 1.28
CA GLU A 30 31.41 5.29 1.61
C GLU A 30 31.28 6.66 2.29
N TRP A 31 31.80 6.79 3.52
CA TRP A 31 31.42 7.89 4.40
C TRP A 31 31.96 9.24 3.94
N GLU A 32 33.17 9.26 3.37
CA GLU A 32 33.85 10.51 3.01
C GLU A 32 33.25 11.15 1.75
N PRO A 33 33.09 10.45 0.61
CA PRO A 33 32.41 11.02 -0.55
C PRO A 33 30.95 11.38 -0.26
N TYR A 34 30.25 10.54 0.52
CA TYR A 34 28.88 10.84 0.92
C TYR A 34 28.80 12.11 1.75
N ARG A 35 29.69 12.28 2.74
CA ARG A 35 29.75 13.50 3.54
C ARG A 35 30.05 14.73 2.69
N GLN A 36 30.99 14.64 1.75
CA GLN A 36 31.31 15.75 0.86
C GLN A 36 30.09 16.18 0.04
N HIS A 37 29.32 15.22 -0.49
CA HIS A 37 28.06 15.48 -1.18
C HIS A 37 27.02 16.14 -0.28
N ILE A 38 26.78 15.61 0.93
CA ILE A 38 25.81 16.21 1.85
C ILE A 38 26.17 17.65 2.23
N LEU A 39 27.46 18.00 2.27
CA LEU A 39 27.90 19.37 2.54
C LEU A 39 27.63 20.35 1.39
N THR A 40 27.41 19.89 0.16
CA THR A 40 27.04 20.76 -0.97
C THR A 40 25.54 21.06 -1.02
N ILE A 41 24.73 20.25 -0.34
CA ILE A 41 23.28 20.38 -0.32
C ILE A 41 22.88 21.48 0.67
N THR A 42 22.33 22.58 0.15
CA THR A 42 21.75 23.65 0.96
C THR A 42 20.41 23.23 1.58
N ASP A 43 19.83 24.03 2.48
CA ASP A 43 18.50 23.75 3.02
C ASP A 43 17.43 23.78 1.91
N GLU A 44 17.18 22.62 1.30
CA GLU A 44 16.06 22.38 0.40
C GLU A 44 14.78 22.40 1.24
N GLN A 45 13.91 23.40 1.01
CA GLN A 45 12.55 23.34 1.53
C GLN A 45 11.79 22.27 0.76
N GLU A 46 11.39 21.22 1.47
CA GLU A 46 10.52 20.19 0.93
C GLU A 46 9.12 20.78 0.71
N ILE A 47 8.75 21.01 -0.54
CA ILE A 47 7.39 21.43 -0.89
C ILE A 47 6.55 20.16 -1.02
N SER A 48 5.91 19.75 0.08
CA SER A 48 4.85 18.74 0.04
C SER A 48 3.65 19.32 -0.73
N ASN A 49 3.38 18.78 -1.92
CA ASN A 49 2.16 19.04 -2.69
C ASN A 49 1.14 17.90 -2.56
N CYS A 50 1.41 16.93 -1.68
CA CYS A 50 0.51 15.81 -1.38
C CYS A 50 -0.05 15.98 0.05
N ASN A 51 -0.78 14.98 0.56
CA ASN A 51 -1.26 15.03 1.94
C ASN A 51 -0.09 15.25 2.89
N ASP A 52 -0.26 16.14 3.88
CA ASP A 52 0.73 16.38 4.93
C ASP A 52 0.98 15.09 5.72
N PHE A 53 2.03 14.37 5.34
CA PHE A 53 2.52 13.24 6.13
C PHE A 53 3.16 13.81 7.39
N ALA A 54 2.40 13.82 8.49
CA ALA A 54 2.87 14.27 9.81
C ALA A 54 4.20 13.61 10.26
N ALA A 55 4.55 12.44 9.71
CA ALA A 55 5.82 11.77 9.95
C ALA A 55 7.03 12.50 9.32
N LEU A 56 6.90 13.01 8.09
CA LEU A 56 7.95 13.77 7.38
C LEU A 56 8.19 15.12 8.08
N ASP A 57 7.11 15.86 8.37
CA ASP A 57 7.20 17.15 9.07
C ASP A 57 7.83 17.00 10.45
N TYR A 58 7.47 15.96 11.20
CA TYR A 58 8.06 15.72 12.52
C TYR A 58 9.55 15.33 12.45
N ALA A 59 9.95 14.54 11.46
CA ALA A 59 11.34 14.15 11.24
C ALA A 59 12.23 15.33 10.78
N ASN A 60 11.67 16.25 9.99
CA ASN A 60 12.37 17.42 9.45
C ASN A 60 12.52 18.57 10.48
N THR A 61 11.55 18.70 11.40
CA THR A 61 11.46 19.85 12.32
C THR A 61 11.96 19.58 13.74
N LYS A 62 12.02 18.32 14.19
CA LYS A 62 12.25 18.00 15.61
C LYS A 62 13.39 16.98 15.80
N PHE A 63 14.39 17.35 16.61
CA PHE A 63 15.45 16.49 17.20
C PHE A 63 16.75 16.22 16.43
N SER A 64 17.34 17.19 15.72
CA SER A 64 18.73 17.07 15.26
C SER A 64 19.77 17.31 16.36
N LYS A 65 19.46 18.13 17.38
CA LYS A 65 20.44 18.53 18.41
C LYS A 65 20.89 17.33 19.25
N GLY A 66 22.21 17.09 19.27
CA GLY A 66 22.84 15.98 20.00
C GLY A 66 22.92 14.65 19.22
N TYR A 67 22.42 14.62 17.98
CA TYR A 67 22.53 13.49 17.08
C TYR A 67 23.47 13.82 15.91
N ALA A 68 24.29 12.84 15.54
CA ALA A 68 25.09 12.88 14.31
C ALA A 68 24.32 12.26 13.13
N ALA A 69 23.37 11.37 13.42
CA ALA A 69 22.40 10.86 12.46
C ALA A 69 21.01 10.80 13.11
N THR A 70 19.99 11.35 12.45
CA THR A 70 18.59 11.34 12.88
C THR A 70 17.84 10.09 12.45
N GLY A 71 18.43 9.28 11.58
CA GLY A 71 17.90 8.03 11.05
C GLY A 71 18.84 7.43 10.02
N VAL A 72 18.36 6.40 9.33
CA VAL A 72 19.05 5.71 8.24
C VAL A 72 18.08 5.56 7.07
N ALA A 73 18.52 5.87 5.87
CA ALA A 73 17.79 5.54 4.65
C ALA A 73 18.39 4.31 3.97
N ALA A 74 17.55 3.52 3.30
CA ALA A 74 18.02 2.40 2.51
C ALA A 74 17.20 2.15 1.24
N GLY A 75 17.84 1.47 0.29
CA GLY A 75 17.21 0.80 -0.84
C GLY A 75 17.29 -0.72 -0.70
N VAL A 76 16.17 -1.39 -0.93
CA VAL A 76 16.11 -2.85 -1.06
C VAL A 76 15.37 -3.25 -2.32
N CYS A 77 15.68 -4.43 -2.85
CA CYS A 77 14.88 -5.02 -3.92
C CYS A 77 13.48 -5.37 -3.39
N ALA A 78 12.42 -4.83 -3.99
CA ALA A 78 11.05 -5.12 -3.55
C ALA A 78 10.64 -6.61 -3.69
N ARG A 79 11.30 -7.38 -4.57
CA ARG A 79 10.97 -8.79 -4.83
C ARG A 79 11.78 -9.75 -3.97
N HIS A 80 13.09 -9.54 -3.92
CA HIS A 80 14.04 -10.43 -3.24
C HIS A 80 14.39 -9.94 -1.83
N GLU A 81 14.10 -8.68 -1.52
CA GLU A 81 14.35 -8.02 -0.23
C GLU A 81 15.82 -7.98 0.17
N PHE A 82 16.73 -8.13 -0.79
CA PHE A 82 18.16 -7.94 -0.55
C PHE A 82 18.49 -6.46 -0.41
N VAL A 83 19.34 -6.20 0.56
CA VAL A 83 20.04 -4.93 0.72
C VAL A 83 21.24 -4.96 -0.23
N GLN A 84 21.33 -3.98 -1.12
CA GLN A 84 22.44 -3.90 -2.06
C GLN A 84 23.67 -3.25 -1.42
N PRO A 85 24.88 -3.54 -1.93
CA PRO A 85 26.08 -2.85 -1.48
C PRO A 85 25.91 -1.33 -1.62
N THR A 86 26.44 -0.57 -0.66
CA THR A 86 26.32 0.90 -0.60
C THR A 86 24.89 1.44 -0.67
N GLY A 87 23.88 0.60 -0.45
CA GLY A 87 22.46 0.97 -0.55
C GLY A 87 21.88 1.55 0.74
N VAL A 88 22.70 1.85 1.75
CA VAL A 88 22.29 2.33 3.07
C VAL A 88 23.10 3.56 3.46
N GLY A 89 22.46 4.60 4.00
CA GLY A 89 23.15 5.82 4.42
C GLY A 89 22.54 6.50 5.63
N ASP A 90 23.38 7.10 6.45
CA ASP A 90 22.95 7.92 7.59
C ASP A 90 22.29 9.21 7.12
N LEU A 91 21.18 9.57 7.77
CA LEU A 91 20.46 10.82 7.55
C LEU A 91 20.90 11.85 8.59
N GLN A 92 21.39 13.01 8.17
CA GLN A 92 21.84 14.07 9.09
C GLN A 92 20.66 14.84 9.67
N ARG A 93 19.60 15.02 8.88
CA ARG A 93 18.35 15.67 9.28
C ARG A 93 17.23 15.26 8.35
N GLY A 94 16.26 14.51 8.87
CA GLY A 94 15.08 14.10 8.11
C GLY A 94 15.41 13.32 6.83
N GLU A 95 14.46 13.24 5.91
CA GLU A 95 14.58 12.55 4.62
C GLU A 95 14.89 13.56 3.49
N ARG A 96 16.01 14.27 3.59
CA ARG A 96 16.41 15.22 2.54
C ARG A 96 16.64 14.49 1.20
N PHE A 97 16.14 15.05 0.11
CA PHE A 97 16.32 14.49 -1.23
C PHE A 97 17.80 14.24 -1.56
N GLY A 98 18.67 15.19 -1.22
CA GLY A 98 20.11 15.01 -1.40
C GLY A 98 20.72 13.76 -0.73
N ASN A 99 20.18 13.31 0.42
CA ASN A 99 20.56 12.04 1.03
C ASN A 99 19.99 10.85 0.23
N MET A 100 18.70 10.89 -0.07
CA MET A 100 17.99 9.82 -0.77
C MET A 100 18.52 9.59 -2.19
N ASP A 101 18.79 10.65 -2.94
CA ASP A 101 19.30 10.61 -4.30
C ASP A 101 20.69 9.98 -4.35
N TYR A 102 21.57 10.33 -3.41
CA TYR A 102 22.90 9.72 -3.32
C TYR A 102 22.80 8.22 -3.04
N ILE A 103 21.95 7.83 -2.08
CA ILE A 103 21.75 6.43 -1.70
C ILE A 103 21.13 5.66 -2.87
N LEU A 104 20.16 6.24 -3.59
CA LEU A 104 19.57 5.64 -4.78
C LEU A 104 20.61 5.43 -5.87
N ALA A 105 21.41 6.46 -6.17
CA ALA A 105 22.47 6.38 -7.16
C ALA A 105 23.51 5.31 -6.78
N ALA A 106 23.89 5.25 -5.50
CA ALA A 106 24.79 4.23 -4.97
C ALA A 106 24.20 2.82 -5.12
N PHE A 107 22.93 2.63 -4.77
CA PHE A 107 22.18 1.38 -4.92
C PHE A 107 22.10 0.93 -6.40
N LEU A 108 21.72 1.83 -7.31
CA LEU A 108 21.49 1.52 -8.73
C LEU A 108 22.77 1.07 -9.46
N ARG A 109 23.95 1.42 -8.96
CA ARG A 109 25.24 0.94 -9.49
C ARG A 109 25.37 -0.59 -9.49
N HIS A 110 24.60 -1.28 -8.66
CA HIS A 110 24.70 -2.74 -8.44
C HIS A 110 23.56 -3.54 -9.07
N VAL A 111 22.42 -2.89 -9.37
CA VAL A 111 21.20 -3.60 -9.80
C VAL A 111 21.19 -3.93 -11.29
N ASN A 112 21.89 -3.16 -12.13
CA ASN A 112 21.79 -3.33 -13.57
C ASN A 112 23.18 -3.30 -14.26
N GLU A 113 23.52 -4.42 -14.91
CA GLU A 113 24.74 -4.54 -15.71
C GLU A 113 24.78 -3.55 -16.89
N PHE A 114 23.62 -3.20 -17.46
CA PHE A 114 23.49 -2.14 -18.46
C PHE A 114 23.83 -0.77 -17.89
N LEU A 115 23.39 -0.43 -16.67
CA LEU A 115 23.79 0.81 -16.00
C LEU A 115 25.30 0.86 -15.76
N ARG A 116 25.96 -0.29 -15.55
CA ARG A 116 27.44 -0.36 -15.50
C ARG A 116 28.08 -0.07 -16.87
N LYS A 117 27.45 -0.49 -17.97
CA LYS A 117 27.90 -0.20 -19.35
C LYS A 117 27.71 1.27 -19.73
N LEU A 118 26.68 1.94 -19.19
CA LEU A 118 26.46 3.38 -19.39
C LEU A 118 27.62 4.27 -18.91
N ARG A 119 28.48 3.78 -18.00
CA ARG A 119 29.68 4.51 -17.55
C ARG A 119 30.69 4.81 -18.67
N LYS A 120 30.67 4.04 -19.77
CA LYS A 120 31.54 4.24 -20.93
C LYS A 120 30.99 5.28 -21.92
N LEU A 121 29.76 5.75 -21.71
CA LEU A 121 29.09 6.69 -22.61
C LEU A 121 29.30 8.14 -22.14
N PRO A 122 29.25 9.11 -23.07
CA PRO A 122 29.25 10.54 -22.73
C PRO A 122 28.14 10.89 -21.73
N GLU A 123 28.38 11.92 -20.91
CA GLU A 123 27.49 12.32 -19.82
C GLU A 123 26.03 12.51 -20.25
N HIS A 124 25.81 13.25 -21.35
CA HIS A 124 24.46 13.52 -21.87
C HIS A 124 23.70 12.26 -22.32
N VAL A 125 24.42 11.25 -22.86
CA VAL A 125 23.82 9.97 -23.26
C VAL A 125 23.47 9.13 -22.03
N ARG A 126 24.32 9.18 -20.99
CA ARG A 126 24.10 8.46 -19.73
C ARG A 126 22.83 8.92 -19.03
N GLN A 127 22.61 10.23 -18.95
CA GLN A 127 21.47 10.82 -18.26
C GLN A 127 20.15 10.46 -18.94
N HIS A 128 20.07 10.56 -20.27
CA HIS A 128 18.87 10.22 -21.03
C HIS A 128 18.52 8.73 -20.93
N LEU A 129 19.50 7.83 -21.05
CA LEU A 129 19.23 6.39 -20.92
C LEU A 129 18.88 5.98 -19.49
N ALA A 130 19.41 6.67 -18.48
CA ALA A 130 19.07 6.40 -17.08
C ALA A 130 17.62 6.80 -16.75
N SER A 131 17.11 7.90 -17.31
CA SER A 131 15.72 8.33 -17.08
C SER A 131 14.68 7.38 -17.68
N GLU A 132 15.00 6.71 -18.79
CA GLU A 132 14.12 5.71 -19.42
C GLU A 132 14.08 4.37 -18.66
N LEU A 133 15.07 4.10 -17.81
CA LEU A 133 15.21 2.82 -17.09
C LEU A 133 14.60 2.83 -15.69
N VAL A 134 14.25 4.01 -15.17
CA VAL A 134 13.78 4.18 -13.79
C VAL A 134 12.37 4.75 -13.82
N GLN A 135 11.44 3.95 -13.30
CA GLN A 135 10.07 4.40 -13.06
C GLN A 135 9.85 4.57 -11.56
N PHE A 136 9.11 5.61 -11.19
CA PHE A 136 8.79 5.92 -9.81
C PHE A 136 7.37 5.47 -9.48
N ALA A 137 7.21 4.74 -8.39
CA ALA A 137 5.92 4.32 -7.86
C ALA A 137 5.99 4.26 -6.33
N VAL A 138 4.82 4.34 -5.69
CA VAL A 138 4.67 4.25 -4.23
C VAL A 138 4.10 2.87 -3.88
N PRO A 139 4.63 2.18 -2.85
CA PRO A 139 4.13 0.88 -2.40
C PRO A 139 2.62 0.85 -2.14
N LYS A 140 2.00 -0.32 -2.30
CA LYS A 140 0.53 -0.48 -2.33
C LYS A 140 -0.18 -0.03 -1.04
N MET A 141 0.47 -0.14 0.13
CA MET A 141 -0.12 0.34 1.37
C MET A 141 0.13 1.83 1.59
N HIS A 142 1.35 2.28 1.28
CA HIS A 142 1.79 3.66 1.44
C HIS A 142 1.00 4.63 0.55
N ILE A 143 0.72 4.22 -0.69
CA ILE A 143 0.05 5.08 -1.66
C ILE A 143 -1.32 5.57 -1.17
N LYS A 144 -2.02 4.78 -0.35
CA LYS A 144 -3.33 5.12 0.21
C LYS A 144 -3.31 6.36 1.11
N GLY A 145 -2.14 6.74 1.64
CA GLY A 145 -1.96 7.96 2.43
C GLY A 145 -1.88 9.23 1.57
N HIS A 146 -1.69 9.10 0.26
CA HIS A 146 -1.59 10.25 -0.65
C HIS A 146 -2.95 10.72 -1.16
N ILE A 147 -2.99 11.92 -1.74
CA ILE A 147 -4.16 12.44 -2.47
C ILE A 147 -4.43 11.61 -3.73
N LEU A 148 -5.69 11.62 -4.19
CA LEU A 148 -6.14 10.81 -5.34
C LEU A 148 -5.25 10.97 -6.61
N PRO A 149 -4.81 12.18 -7.02
CA PRO A 149 -3.92 12.33 -8.18
C PRO A 149 -2.60 11.55 -8.03
N CYS A 150 -2.01 11.53 -6.83
CA CYS A 150 -0.81 10.73 -6.55
C CYS A 150 -1.14 9.24 -6.58
N GLN A 151 -2.29 8.84 -6.00
CA GLN A 151 -2.73 7.45 -5.97
C GLN A 151 -2.86 6.86 -7.36
N ILE A 152 -3.38 7.63 -8.30
CA ILE A 152 -3.54 7.19 -9.68
C ILE A 152 -2.18 7.18 -10.40
N ARG A 153 -1.40 8.26 -10.30
CA ARG A 153 -0.16 8.42 -11.07
C ARG A 153 0.98 7.51 -10.62
N TYR A 154 1.11 7.27 -9.32
CA TYR A 154 2.23 6.53 -8.74
C TYR A 154 1.81 5.17 -8.17
N SER A 155 0.64 4.65 -8.57
CA SER A 155 0.19 3.32 -8.14
C SER A 155 1.13 2.23 -8.62
N LEU A 156 1.78 1.53 -7.69
CA LEU A 156 2.52 0.31 -8.01
C LEU A 156 1.62 -0.80 -8.60
N ALA A 157 0.32 -0.77 -8.31
CA ALA A 157 -0.63 -1.75 -8.84
C ALA A 157 -0.97 -1.53 -10.32
N LEU A 158 -0.90 -0.28 -10.79
CA LEU A 158 -1.17 0.10 -12.19
C LEU A 158 0.12 0.20 -13.02
N LEU A 159 1.28 0.06 -12.38
CA LEU A 159 2.56 0.14 -13.07
C LEU A 159 2.83 -1.11 -13.90
N LEU A 160 2.98 -0.92 -15.21
CA LEU A 160 3.30 -2.00 -16.15
C LEU A 160 4.58 -2.73 -15.72
N GLY A 161 4.51 -4.07 -15.69
CA GLY A 161 5.64 -4.93 -15.31
C GLY A 161 5.90 -5.05 -13.81
N ALA A 162 5.17 -4.32 -12.94
CA ALA A 162 5.31 -4.45 -11.49
C ALA A 162 4.86 -5.83 -10.97
N GLY A 163 3.86 -6.42 -11.61
CA GLY A 163 3.23 -7.68 -11.21
C GLY A 163 2.56 -7.59 -9.83
N GLN A 164 2.28 -8.72 -9.20
CA GLN A 164 1.72 -8.76 -7.83
C GLN A 164 2.80 -8.52 -6.74
N THR A 165 3.52 -7.41 -6.85
CA THR A 165 4.50 -6.95 -5.85
C THR A 165 3.83 -6.00 -4.85
N ASP A 166 4.08 -6.15 -3.54
CA ASP A 166 3.53 -5.25 -2.51
C ASP A 166 4.36 -3.98 -2.31
N GLY A 167 5.69 -4.09 -2.44
CA GLY A 167 6.63 -2.98 -2.20
C GLY A 167 7.03 -2.81 -0.73
N GLU A 168 6.56 -3.68 0.16
CA GLU A 168 6.69 -3.54 1.63
C GLU A 168 7.92 -4.28 2.20
N GLY A 169 8.82 -4.74 1.33
CA GLY A 169 10.04 -5.46 1.73
C GLY A 169 10.96 -4.63 2.63
N ILE A 170 10.97 -3.30 2.44
CA ILE A 170 11.79 -2.40 3.25
C ILE A 170 11.26 -2.25 4.68
N GLU A 171 9.93 -2.22 4.86
CA GLU A 171 9.31 -2.24 6.19
C GLU A 171 9.63 -3.51 6.97
N ARG A 172 9.70 -4.65 6.27
CA ARG A 172 10.12 -5.93 6.89
C ARG A 172 11.57 -5.88 7.35
N LEU A 173 12.45 -5.24 6.57
CA LEU A 173 13.85 -5.00 6.98
C LEU A 173 13.90 -4.10 8.22
N TRP A 174 13.12 -3.02 8.24
CA TRP A 174 13.02 -2.12 9.39
C TRP A 174 12.55 -2.81 10.65
N ALA A 175 11.52 -3.63 10.56
CA ALA A 175 11.04 -4.44 11.68
C ALA A 175 12.14 -5.38 12.20
N ALA A 176 12.94 -5.98 11.32
CA ALA A 176 14.03 -6.88 11.70
C ALA A 176 15.19 -6.15 12.37
N ILE A 177 15.56 -4.97 11.87
CA ILE A 177 16.72 -4.21 12.39
C ILE A 177 16.38 -3.32 13.60
N ALA A 178 15.11 -3.06 13.86
CA ALA A 178 14.68 -2.21 14.98
C ALA A 178 15.26 -2.64 16.33
N GLY A 179 15.53 -3.94 16.53
CA GLY A 179 16.11 -4.49 17.76
C GLY A 179 17.48 -3.92 18.12
N VAL A 180 18.26 -3.44 17.14
CA VAL A 180 19.62 -2.92 17.36
C VAL A 180 19.67 -1.40 17.47
N ALA A 181 18.52 -0.73 17.35
CA ALA A 181 18.44 0.73 17.46
C ALA A 181 18.97 1.24 18.80
N GLY A 182 18.73 0.52 19.90
CA GLY A 182 19.19 0.90 21.23
C GLY A 182 20.72 0.81 21.38
N SER A 183 21.31 -0.32 20.95
CA SER A 183 22.75 -0.58 21.08
C SER A 183 23.59 0.32 20.16
N THR A 184 23.11 0.56 18.95
CA THR A 184 23.82 1.35 17.93
C THR A 184 23.75 2.86 18.18
N LYS A 185 22.79 3.32 19.01
CA LYS A 185 22.55 4.74 19.26
C LYS A 185 23.70 5.47 19.96
N LEU A 186 24.43 4.75 20.81
CA LEU A 186 25.58 5.24 21.57
C LEU A 186 26.91 4.69 21.04
N SER A 187 26.93 4.19 19.81
CA SER A 187 28.15 3.78 19.12
C SER A 187 28.79 4.98 18.41
N GLY A 188 30.12 4.96 18.30
CA GLY A 188 30.81 5.83 17.35
C GLY A 188 30.48 5.47 15.90
N PRO A 189 30.88 6.28 14.92
CA PRO A 189 30.50 6.09 13.52
C PRO A 189 31.02 4.78 12.91
N GLY A 190 32.27 4.40 13.17
CA GLY A 190 32.88 3.18 12.64
C GLY A 190 32.24 1.93 13.22
N THR A 191 32.29 1.82 14.54
CA THR A 191 31.68 0.71 15.30
C THR A 191 30.20 0.54 14.94
N ARG A 192 29.45 1.65 14.77
CA ARG A 192 28.06 1.57 14.33
C ARG A 192 27.97 1.01 12.91
N SER A 193 28.70 1.58 11.95
CA SER A 193 28.68 1.12 10.56
C SER A 193 28.92 -0.37 10.46
N ASP A 194 29.94 -0.87 11.15
CA ASP A 194 30.32 -2.29 11.11
C ASP A 194 29.25 -3.19 11.74
N GLN A 195 28.65 -2.78 12.87
CA GLN A 195 27.51 -3.49 13.47
C GLN A 195 26.31 -3.53 12.53
N LEU A 196 26.02 -2.40 11.87
CA LEU A 196 24.94 -2.36 10.91
C LEU A 196 25.26 -3.29 9.72
N ASP A 197 26.44 -3.18 9.12
CA ASP A 197 26.80 -4.05 8.00
C ASP A 197 26.68 -5.55 8.34
N ASP A 198 27.05 -5.97 9.55
CA ASP A 198 26.88 -7.37 10.03
C ASP A 198 25.41 -7.81 10.08
N HIS A 199 24.52 -6.98 10.63
CA HIS A 199 23.10 -7.34 10.71
C HIS A 199 22.41 -7.38 9.34
N TRP A 200 22.78 -6.49 8.42
CA TRP A 200 22.25 -6.50 7.05
C TRP A 200 22.84 -7.68 6.25
N GLN A 201 24.08 -8.08 6.53
CA GLN A 201 24.68 -9.30 5.98
C GLN A 201 23.89 -10.53 6.43
N PHE A 202 23.56 -10.60 7.73
CA PHE A 202 22.74 -11.69 8.26
C PHE A 202 21.34 -11.72 7.62
N TRP A 203 20.69 -10.56 7.46
CA TRP A 203 19.42 -10.47 6.74
C TRP A 203 19.51 -11.03 5.31
N ASN A 204 20.52 -10.60 4.54
CA ASN A 204 20.73 -11.10 3.19
C ASN A 204 21.03 -12.60 3.16
N TRP A 205 21.80 -13.12 4.13
CA TRP A 205 22.04 -14.55 4.27
C TRP A 205 20.74 -15.32 4.52
N GLN A 206 19.88 -14.83 5.42
CA GLN A 206 18.56 -15.43 5.65
C GLN A 206 17.68 -15.42 4.38
N LYS A 207 17.70 -14.32 3.61
CA LYS A 207 16.98 -14.26 2.32
C LYS A 207 17.52 -15.27 1.32
N LEU A 208 18.84 -15.43 1.25
CA LEU A 208 19.49 -16.37 0.35
C LEU A 208 19.12 -17.81 0.67
N VAL A 209 19.29 -18.24 1.93
CA VAL A 209 18.99 -19.64 2.32
C VAL A 209 17.49 -19.94 2.28
N GLY A 210 16.64 -18.97 2.59
CA GLY A 210 15.18 -19.09 2.54
C GLY A 210 14.57 -18.87 1.16
N MET A 211 15.37 -18.56 0.13
CA MET A 211 14.88 -18.15 -1.18
C MET A 211 14.09 -19.27 -1.86
N ALA A 212 14.62 -20.50 -1.85
CA ALA A 212 13.98 -21.63 -2.51
C ALA A 212 12.58 -21.92 -1.94
N GLU A 213 12.46 -21.93 -0.60
CA GLU A 213 11.18 -22.12 0.07
C GLU A 213 10.20 -20.98 -0.23
N THR A 214 10.70 -19.74 -0.17
CA THR A 214 9.90 -18.54 -0.43
C THR A 214 9.36 -18.52 -1.86
N LEU A 215 10.21 -18.81 -2.86
CA LEU A 215 9.83 -18.86 -4.27
C LEU A 215 8.83 -19.98 -4.54
N ARG A 216 9.06 -21.18 -3.99
CA ARG A 216 8.12 -22.31 -4.12
C ARG A 216 6.74 -21.97 -3.57
N ARG A 217 6.68 -21.39 -2.36
CA ARG A 217 5.41 -20.97 -1.75
C ARG A 217 4.72 -19.88 -2.57
N ARG A 218 5.48 -18.88 -3.05
CA ARG A 218 4.93 -17.80 -3.89
C ARG A 218 4.41 -18.33 -5.23
N LEU A 219 5.10 -19.29 -5.84
CA LEU A 219 4.65 -19.93 -7.08
C LEU A 219 3.34 -20.69 -6.88
N SER A 220 3.26 -21.56 -5.86
CA SER A 220 2.03 -22.30 -5.56
C SER A 220 0.84 -21.38 -5.28
N ASN A 221 1.05 -20.28 -4.54
CA ASN A 221 0.01 -19.27 -4.35
C ASN A 221 -0.35 -18.56 -5.67
N ALA A 222 0.63 -18.24 -6.51
CA ALA A 222 0.41 -17.57 -7.77
C ALA A 222 -0.37 -18.45 -8.76
N GLU A 223 -0.14 -19.76 -8.80
CA GLU A 223 -0.89 -20.70 -9.63
C GLU A 223 -2.38 -20.72 -9.25
N VAL A 224 -2.68 -20.83 -7.94
CA VAL A 224 -4.05 -20.84 -7.43
C VAL A 224 -4.75 -19.50 -7.68
N GLU A 225 -4.05 -18.38 -7.49
CA GLU A 225 -4.63 -17.06 -7.74
C GLU A 225 -4.79 -16.79 -9.24
N LEU A 226 -3.86 -17.24 -10.09
CA LEU A 226 -3.96 -17.08 -11.55
C LEU A 226 -5.25 -17.70 -12.07
N GLU A 227 -5.55 -18.95 -11.72
CA GLU A 227 -6.78 -19.64 -12.14
C GLU A 227 -8.05 -18.84 -11.76
N LYS A 228 -8.10 -18.33 -10.52
CA LYS A 228 -9.24 -17.52 -10.05
C LYS A 228 -9.35 -16.20 -10.79
N GLN A 229 -8.23 -15.49 -10.96
CA GLN A 229 -8.22 -14.17 -11.59
C GLN A 229 -8.53 -14.28 -13.08
N GLU A 230 -8.03 -15.30 -13.78
CA GLU A 230 -8.33 -15.55 -15.20
C GLU A 230 -9.80 -15.89 -15.41
N ALA A 231 -10.39 -16.73 -14.55
CA ALA A 231 -11.81 -17.07 -14.62
C ALA A 231 -12.69 -15.81 -14.40
N ALA A 232 -12.39 -15.03 -13.36
CA ALA A 232 -13.11 -13.80 -13.08
C ALA A 232 -12.95 -12.75 -14.20
N PHE A 233 -11.73 -12.57 -14.70
CA PHE A 233 -11.43 -11.64 -15.79
C PHE A 233 -12.13 -12.04 -17.09
N SER A 234 -12.15 -13.33 -17.42
CA SER A 234 -12.83 -13.84 -18.61
C SER A 234 -14.33 -13.60 -18.55
N LEU A 235 -14.96 -13.90 -17.41
CA LEU A 235 -16.39 -13.64 -17.20
C LEU A 235 -16.70 -12.14 -17.30
N PHE A 236 -15.89 -11.30 -16.66
CA PHE A 236 -16.05 -9.85 -16.71
C PHE A 236 -15.94 -9.31 -18.15
N CYS A 237 -14.98 -9.82 -18.94
CA CYS A 237 -14.84 -9.44 -20.34
C CYS A 237 -16.06 -9.84 -21.19
N VAL A 238 -16.69 -10.98 -20.90
CA VAL A 238 -17.92 -11.40 -21.58
C VAL A 238 -19.09 -10.50 -21.20
N GLU A 239 -19.26 -10.19 -19.91
CA GLU A 239 -20.33 -9.31 -19.42
C GLU A 239 -20.19 -7.87 -19.93
N GLN A 240 -18.96 -7.43 -20.21
CA GLN A 240 -18.64 -6.07 -20.65
C GLN A 240 -18.17 -6.01 -22.12
N ALA A 241 -18.52 -7.01 -22.94
CA ALA A 241 -17.96 -7.20 -24.28
C ALA A 241 -18.05 -5.96 -25.19
N GLU A 242 -19.12 -5.17 -25.06
CA GLU A 242 -19.30 -3.92 -25.83
C GLU A 242 -18.30 -2.82 -25.44
N HIS A 243 -17.79 -2.84 -24.21
CA HIS A 243 -16.87 -1.83 -23.68
C HIS A 243 -15.40 -2.22 -23.79
N VAL A 244 -15.09 -3.52 -23.88
CA VAL A 244 -13.71 -4.04 -23.92
C VAL A 244 -12.84 -3.38 -25.01
N PRO A 245 -13.27 -3.24 -26.28
CA PRO A 245 -12.41 -2.67 -27.32
C PRO A 245 -11.97 -1.23 -27.02
N ARG A 246 -12.92 -0.40 -26.56
CA ARG A 246 -12.65 0.99 -26.18
C ARG A 246 -11.71 1.06 -24.98
N TRP A 247 -11.92 0.21 -23.97
CA TRP A 247 -11.08 0.22 -22.77
C TRP A 247 -9.64 -0.19 -23.08
N LEU A 248 -9.46 -1.22 -23.90
CA LEU A 248 -8.13 -1.66 -24.34
C LEU A 248 -7.39 -0.55 -25.10
N GLU A 249 -8.07 0.20 -25.97
CA GLU A 249 -7.48 1.34 -26.68
C GLU A 249 -7.01 2.43 -25.70
N LEU A 250 -7.82 2.76 -24.70
CA LEU A 250 -7.46 3.75 -23.68
C LEU A 250 -6.24 3.30 -22.86
N VAL A 251 -6.23 2.04 -22.40
CA VAL A 251 -5.10 1.48 -21.64
C VAL A 251 -3.83 1.47 -22.47
N ASN A 252 -3.87 0.95 -23.70
CA ASN A 252 -2.69 0.87 -24.55
C ASN A 252 -2.14 2.26 -24.90
N SER A 253 -3.02 3.24 -25.14
CA SER A 253 -2.61 4.62 -25.44
C SER A 253 -1.96 5.28 -24.23
N PHE A 254 -2.52 5.08 -23.04
CA PHE A 254 -1.98 5.61 -21.79
C PHE A 254 -0.65 4.95 -21.40
N GLU A 255 -0.53 3.63 -21.51
CA GLU A 255 0.72 2.92 -21.19
C GLU A 255 1.86 3.25 -22.16
N ALA A 256 1.54 3.59 -23.42
CA ALA A 256 2.52 4.05 -24.40
C ALA A 256 2.93 5.53 -24.17
N ASP A 257 2.00 6.35 -23.71
CA ASP A 257 2.19 7.78 -23.45
C ASP A 257 1.33 8.24 -22.26
N ASN A 258 1.97 8.38 -21.09
CA ASN A 258 1.31 8.79 -19.85
C ASN A 258 0.75 10.24 -19.89
N SER A 259 0.89 10.97 -21.01
CA SER A 259 0.20 12.26 -21.23
C SER A 259 -1.22 12.10 -21.80
N GLN A 260 -1.57 10.92 -22.30
CA GLN A 260 -2.92 10.59 -22.74
C GLN A 260 -3.91 10.52 -21.56
N PRO A 261 -5.23 10.58 -21.81
CA PRO A 261 -6.23 10.44 -20.75
C PRO A 261 -6.03 9.14 -19.96
N ASN A 262 -5.96 9.27 -18.64
CA ASN A 262 -5.73 8.12 -17.77
C ASN A 262 -7.02 7.31 -17.58
N PRO A 263 -7.09 6.06 -18.06
CA PRO A 263 -8.30 5.24 -17.93
C PRO A 263 -8.62 4.84 -16.48
N TYR A 264 -7.65 4.93 -15.57
CA TYR A 264 -7.81 4.56 -14.17
C TYR A 264 -8.26 5.74 -13.29
N GLU A 265 -8.30 6.95 -13.83
CA GLU A 265 -8.84 8.10 -13.13
C GLU A 265 -10.37 8.02 -13.13
N SER A 266 -10.95 8.05 -11.93
CA SER A 266 -12.40 8.06 -11.81
C SER A 266 -12.94 9.36 -12.38
N THR A 267 -13.85 9.27 -13.35
CA THR A 267 -14.64 10.40 -13.83
C THR A 267 -15.77 10.77 -12.85
N GLN A 268 -15.93 10.03 -11.74
CA GLN A 268 -16.91 10.30 -10.70
C GLN A 268 -16.49 11.52 -9.86
N GLY A 269 -16.81 12.70 -10.40
CA GLY A 269 -16.77 13.99 -9.70
C GLY A 269 -17.93 14.91 -10.09
N ASN A 270 -18.66 14.57 -11.14
CA ASN A 270 -19.82 15.32 -11.66
C ASN A 270 -21.17 14.61 -11.37
N GLU A 271 -21.17 13.53 -10.60
CA GLU A 271 -22.36 12.74 -10.29
C GLU A 271 -22.88 13.06 -8.88
N MET A 272 -24.17 12.82 -8.65
CA MET A 272 -24.81 13.08 -7.36
C MET A 272 -24.21 12.17 -6.27
N THR A 273 -23.84 12.77 -5.14
CA THR A 273 -23.44 12.02 -3.95
C THR A 273 -24.61 11.17 -3.44
N GLU A 274 -24.32 10.08 -2.72
CA GLU A 274 -25.37 9.25 -2.11
C GLU A 274 -26.35 10.08 -1.26
N ALA A 275 -25.84 11.08 -0.52
CA ALA A 275 -26.66 11.99 0.27
C ALA A 275 -27.59 12.86 -0.60
N GLN A 276 -27.11 13.31 -1.76
CA GLN A 276 -27.94 14.06 -2.72
C GLN A 276 -29.01 13.18 -3.37
N VAL A 277 -28.67 11.93 -3.73
CA VAL A 277 -29.64 10.96 -4.27
C VAL A 277 -30.72 10.66 -3.22
N ARG A 278 -30.32 10.43 -1.96
CA ARG A 278 -31.27 10.23 -0.85
C ARG A 278 -32.20 11.44 -0.67
N ALA A 279 -31.65 12.65 -0.69
CA ALA A 279 -32.45 13.88 -0.57
C ALA A 279 -33.45 14.06 -1.71
N GLU A 280 -33.06 13.73 -2.95
CA GLU A 280 -33.96 13.78 -4.10
C GLU A 280 -35.10 12.77 -3.97
N LEU A 281 -34.79 11.53 -3.56
CA LEU A 281 -35.80 10.50 -3.33
C LEU A 281 -36.77 10.89 -2.20
N ASP A 282 -36.27 11.48 -1.10
CA ASP A 282 -37.12 11.99 -0.01
C ASP A 282 -38.06 13.10 -0.49
N ASP A 283 -37.60 13.98 -1.39
CA ASP A 283 -38.42 15.05 -1.93
C ASP A 283 -39.47 14.53 -2.92
N GLN A 284 -39.15 13.47 -3.68
CA GLN A 284 -40.11 12.74 -4.52
C GLN A 284 -41.20 12.10 -3.65
N ASP A 285 -40.82 11.38 -2.58
CA ASP A 285 -41.76 10.73 -1.65
C ASP A 285 -42.72 11.77 -1.01
N LYS A 286 -42.20 12.94 -0.59
CA LYS A 286 -43.03 14.05 -0.07
C LYS A 286 -43.99 14.63 -1.11
N ALA A 287 -43.54 14.75 -2.36
CA ALA A 287 -44.36 15.27 -3.45
C ALA A 287 -45.50 14.29 -3.78
N GLU A 288 -45.24 12.98 -3.80
CA GLU A 288 -46.27 11.95 -4.00
C GLU A 288 -47.32 11.97 -2.88
N LEU A 289 -46.89 12.06 -1.62
CA LEU A 289 -47.77 12.24 -0.46
C LEU A 289 -48.64 13.50 -0.59
N SER A 290 -48.05 14.63 -1.02
CA SER A 290 -48.76 15.89 -1.23
C SER A 290 -49.78 15.81 -2.37
N ASN A 291 -49.53 14.95 -3.37
CA ASN A 291 -50.43 14.66 -4.47
C ASN A 291 -51.49 13.61 -4.15
N GLY A 292 -51.57 13.14 -2.88
CA GLY A 292 -52.61 12.25 -2.39
C GLY A 292 -52.29 10.75 -2.52
N ALA A 293 -51.03 10.39 -2.79
CA ALA A 293 -50.60 9.00 -2.73
C ALA A 293 -50.68 8.47 -1.29
N LEU A 294 -51.15 7.23 -1.13
CA LEU A 294 -51.20 6.55 0.17
C LEU A 294 -49.92 5.74 0.38
N PRO A 295 -49.19 5.95 1.48
CA PRO A 295 -47.97 5.19 1.75
C PRO A 295 -48.29 3.72 2.04
N LEU A 296 -47.53 2.82 1.44
CA LEU A 296 -47.65 1.37 1.64
C LEU A 296 -47.18 0.92 3.03
N HIS A 297 -46.22 1.64 3.60
CA HIS A 297 -45.62 1.39 4.92
C HIS A 297 -45.03 2.70 5.48
N GLU A 298 -44.73 2.73 6.78
CA GLU A 298 -44.01 3.85 7.43
C GLU A 298 -42.56 4.05 6.95
N VAL A 299 -42.01 3.07 6.23
CA VAL A 299 -40.63 3.08 5.68
C VAL A 299 -40.80 3.20 4.19
N THR A 300 -40.17 4.16 3.51
CA THR A 300 -40.38 4.35 2.07
C THR A 300 -39.65 3.28 1.24
N PRO A 301 -39.96 3.13 -0.07
CA PRO A 301 -39.20 2.22 -0.94
C PRO A 301 -37.70 2.54 -0.98
N ALA A 302 -37.34 3.82 -1.00
CA ALA A 302 -35.94 4.28 -0.99
C ALA A 302 -35.23 3.91 0.32
N ASP A 303 -35.89 4.11 1.46
CA ASP A 303 -35.38 3.69 2.77
C ASP A 303 -35.24 2.17 2.87
N PHE A 304 -36.16 1.40 2.28
CA PHE A 304 -36.10 -0.05 2.25
C PHE A 304 -34.86 -0.57 1.49
N ILE A 305 -34.58 -0.01 0.32
CA ILE A 305 -33.39 -0.35 -0.47
C ILE A 305 -32.11 0.06 0.28
N THR A 306 -32.08 1.28 0.81
CA THR A 306 -30.96 1.79 1.61
C THR A 306 -30.65 0.89 2.80
N PHE A 307 -31.67 0.53 3.58
CA PHE A 307 -31.52 -0.39 4.71
C PHE A 307 -31.04 -1.78 4.28
N GLY A 308 -31.48 -2.26 3.11
CA GLY A 308 -30.98 -3.51 2.52
C GLY A 308 -29.48 -3.48 2.21
N LEU A 309 -29.00 -2.39 1.60
CA LEU A 309 -27.58 -2.19 1.32
C LEU A 309 -26.75 -2.12 2.61
N GLU A 310 -27.23 -1.43 3.65
CA GLU A 310 -26.58 -1.39 4.96
C GLU A 310 -26.49 -2.77 5.62
N VAL A 311 -27.55 -3.59 5.51
CA VAL A 311 -27.56 -4.97 6.00
C VAL A 311 -26.53 -5.81 5.26
N GLU A 312 -26.45 -5.68 3.93
CA GLU A 312 -25.47 -6.38 3.10
C GLU A 312 -24.03 -5.96 3.46
N GLU A 313 -23.76 -4.67 3.62
CA GLU A 313 -22.45 -4.17 4.00
C GLU A 313 -22.03 -4.70 5.37
N GLU A 314 -22.92 -4.67 6.37
CA GLU A 314 -22.67 -5.24 7.69
C GLU A 314 -22.42 -6.75 7.64
N GLN A 315 -23.14 -7.48 6.76
CA GLN A 315 -22.91 -8.90 6.52
C GLN A 315 -21.50 -9.15 5.96
N ARG A 316 -21.10 -8.44 4.90
CA ARG A 316 -19.78 -8.56 4.27
C ARG A 316 -18.67 -8.21 5.26
N ARG A 317 -18.83 -7.12 6.01
CA ARG A 317 -17.90 -6.69 7.06
C ARG A 317 -17.72 -7.74 8.13
N LEU A 318 -18.82 -8.33 8.61
CA LEU A 318 -18.77 -9.38 9.63
C LEU A 318 -18.19 -10.69 9.14
N ALA A 319 -18.46 -11.07 7.89
CA ALA A 319 -17.85 -12.23 7.25
C ALA A 319 -16.32 -12.06 7.17
N GLY A 320 -15.86 -10.90 6.69
CA GLY A 320 -14.42 -10.57 6.65
C GLY A 320 -13.77 -10.61 8.02
N GLN A 321 -14.41 -10.03 9.04
CA GLN A 321 -13.89 -10.08 10.42
C GLN A 321 -13.83 -11.50 10.98
N ALA A 322 -14.81 -12.36 10.68
CA ALA A 322 -14.80 -13.76 11.11
C ALA A 322 -13.65 -14.53 10.45
N GLN A 323 -13.43 -14.32 9.15
CA GLN A 323 -12.38 -14.98 8.39
C GLN A 323 -10.98 -14.59 8.87
N LEU A 324 -10.74 -13.30 9.16
CA LEU A 324 -9.45 -12.81 9.69
C LEU A 324 -9.13 -13.38 11.08
N LYS A 325 -10.16 -13.73 11.86
CA LYS A 325 -10.03 -14.19 13.25
C LYS A 325 -9.96 -15.70 13.41
N LYS A 326 -10.21 -16.46 12.34
CA LYS A 326 -10.12 -17.93 12.33
C LYS A 326 -8.74 -18.47 12.75
N ASN A 327 -7.71 -17.62 12.71
CA ASN A 327 -6.32 -17.96 13.03
C ASN A 327 -5.83 -17.46 14.42
N LYS A 328 -6.70 -16.93 15.29
CA LYS A 328 -6.35 -16.51 16.66
C LYS A 328 -7.41 -16.98 17.67
N ASN A 329 -6.98 -17.22 18.92
CA ASN A 329 -7.74 -17.73 20.07
C ASN A 329 -9.28 -17.77 19.92
N GLU A 330 -9.82 -18.96 19.64
CA GLU A 330 -11.25 -19.21 19.35
C GLU A 330 -12.22 -18.62 20.40
N THR A 331 -11.88 -18.66 21.68
CA THR A 331 -12.83 -18.33 22.76
C THR A 331 -13.07 -16.82 22.89
N GLY A 332 -12.02 -16.00 22.75
CA GLY A 332 -12.13 -14.54 22.84
C GLY A 332 -12.82 -13.92 21.62
N ASP A 333 -12.60 -14.52 20.45
CA ASP A 333 -13.18 -14.02 19.20
C ASP A 333 -14.66 -14.41 19.03
N LYS A 334 -15.08 -15.59 19.53
CA LYS A 334 -16.51 -15.96 19.62
C LYS A 334 -17.31 -14.96 20.48
N ILE A 335 -16.73 -14.47 21.58
CA ILE A 335 -17.38 -13.48 22.46
C ILE A 335 -17.48 -12.11 21.77
N ARG A 336 -16.42 -11.65 21.09
CA ARG A 336 -16.38 -10.34 20.42
C ARG A 336 -17.33 -10.25 19.22
N LEU A 337 -17.53 -11.35 18.49
CA LEU A 337 -18.43 -11.40 17.33
C LEU A 337 -19.90 -11.63 17.69
N LYS A 338 -20.20 -12.02 18.94
CA LYS A 338 -21.57 -12.33 19.39
C LYS A 338 -22.52 -11.13 19.28
N LYS A 339 -22.10 -9.96 19.76
CA LYS A 339 -22.93 -8.73 19.74
C LYS A 339 -23.19 -8.25 18.31
N PRO A 340 -22.18 -8.13 17.43
CA PRO A 340 -22.41 -7.76 16.03
C PRO A 340 -23.26 -8.77 15.25
N ARG A 341 -23.05 -10.09 15.43
CA ARG A 341 -23.90 -11.12 14.80
C ARG A 341 -25.36 -11.02 15.22
N ARG A 342 -25.62 -10.73 16.51
CA ARG A 342 -26.99 -10.50 16.99
C ARG A 342 -27.60 -9.24 16.38
N LYS A 343 -26.84 -8.14 16.28
CA LYS A 343 -27.28 -6.91 15.61
C LYS A 343 -27.68 -7.21 14.16
N LEU A 344 -26.81 -7.87 13.40
CA LEU A 344 -27.08 -8.24 12.01
C LEU A 344 -28.31 -9.12 11.88
N LYS A 345 -28.47 -10.14 12.74
CA LYS A 345 -29.65 -11.01 12.74
C LYS A 345 -30.94 -10.20 12.91
N ASN A 346 -30.95 -9.25 13.85
CA ASN A 346 -32.12 -8.41 14.09
C ASN A 346 -32.40 -7.47 12.90
N GLN A 347 -31.37 -6.86 12.33
CA GLN A 347 -31.53 -5.99 11.15
C GLN A 347 -32.05 -6.77 9.94
N TYR A 348 -31.49 -7.95 9.71
CA TYR A 348 -31.92 -8.85 8.64
C TYR A 348 -33.38 -9.31 8.82
N GLN A 349 -33.79 -9.67 10.03
CA GLN A 349 -35.19 -10.03 10.29
C GLN A 349 -36.14 -8.87 9.99
N ARG A 350 -35.80 -7.66 10.44
CA ARG A 350 -36.56 -6.44 10.12
C ARG A 350 -36.61 -6.19 8.60
N TRP A 351 -35.51 -6.42 7.89
CA TRP A 351 -35.48 -6.25 6.43
C TRP A 351 -36.38 -7.27 5.73
N ARG A 352 -36.44 -8.52 6.22
CA ARG A 352 -37.35 -9.55 5.72
C ARG A 352 -38.82 -9.21 5.96
N GLU A 353 -39.14 -8.62 7.09
CA GLU A 353 -40.49 -8.10 7.38
C GLU A 353 -40.88 -7.02 6.36
N LEU A 354 -39.99 -6.05 6.09
CA LEU A 354 -40.22 -5.01 5.08
C LEU A 354 -40.28 -5.58 3.65
N GLN A 355 -39.51 -6.62 3.37
CA GLN A 355 -39.50 -7.29 2.06
C GLN A 355 -40.86 -7.94 1.75
N ALA A 356 -41.62 -8.38 2.75
CA ALA A 356 -42.98 -8.90 2.53
C ALA A 356 -43.93 -7.83 1.95
N THR A 357 -43.69 -6.56 2.28
CA THR A 357 -44.44 -5.42 1.74
C THR A 357 -43.91 -4.99 0.37
N TYR A 358 -42.60 -4.80 0.24
CA TYR A 358 -41.99 -4.21 -0.95
C TYR A 358 -41.63 -5.19 -2.07
N MET A 359 -41.42 -6.47 -1.74
CA MET A 359 -41.07 -7.52 -2.69
C MET A 359 -41.83 -8.84 -2.38
N PRO A 360 -43.17 -8.84 -2.39
CA PRO A 360 -43.97 -10.00 -1.97
C PRO A 360 -43.70 -11.27 -2.81
N SER A 361 -43.37 -11.11 -4.09
CA SER A 361 -42.98 -12.22 -4.97
C SER A 361 -41.67 -12.90 -4.53
N ALA A 362 -40.77 -12.18 -3.88
CA ALA A 362 -39.54 -12.74 -3.36
C ALA A 362 -39.83 -13.75 -2.24
N ALA A 363 -40.79 -13.48 -1.35
CA ALA A 363 -41.22 -14.41 -0.30
C ALA A 363 -41.75 -15.74 -0.88
N LEU A 364 -42.51 -15.69 -1.98
CA LEU A 364 -42.97 -16.88 -2.70
C LEU A 364 -41.81 -17.67 -3.31
N TYR A 365 -40.78 -16.97 -3.81
CA TYR A 365 -39.59 -17.58 -4.37
C TYR A 365 -38.72 -18.26 -3.30
N PHE A 366 -38.54 -17.65 -2.13
CA PHE A 366 -37.80 -18.26 -1.01
C PHE A 366 -38.48 -19.52 -0.49
N ASN A 367 -39.82 -19.53 -0.40
CA ASN A 367 -40.59 -20.73 -0.03
C ASN A 367 -40.42 -21.87 -1.05
N LYS A 368 -40.24 -21.55 -2.34
CA LYS A 368 -39.99 -22.56 -3.39
C LYS A 368 -38.56 -23.12 -3.37
N LEU A 369 -37.59 -22.33 -2.90
CA LEU A 369 -36.19 -22.74 -2.85
C LEU A 369 -35.84 -23.59 -1.61
N ASP A 370 -36.81 -23.86 -0.72
CA ASP A 370 -36.61 -24.55 0.56
C ASP A 370 -35.43 -23.98 1.37
N ILE A 371 -35.18 -22.67 1.19
CA ILE A 371 -34.23 -21.92 2.00
C ILE A 371 -34.94 -21.65 3.32
N ASN A 372 -34.98 -22.67 4.18
CA ASN A 372 -35.19 -22.46 5.60
C ASN A 372 -34.28 -21.28 6.02
N ASP A 373 -34.70 -20.45 6.97
CA ASP A 373 -33.82 -19.42 7.59
C ASP A 373 -32.51 -20.01 8.17
N ALA A 374 -32.38 -21.35 8.19
CA ALA A 374 -31.17 -22.12 8.51
C ALA A 374 -30.24 -22.44 7.31
N ALA A 375 -30.60 -22.11 6.07
CA ALA A 375 -29.94 -22.49 4.82
C ALA A 375 -29.31 -21.32 4.04
N LEU A 376 -29.31 -20.11 4.59
CA LEU A 376 -28.38 -19.06 4.17
C LEU A 376 -26.99 -19.39 4.71
N PRO A 377 -25.89 -18.97 4.04
CA PRO A 377 -24.54 -19.37 4.43
C PRO A 377 -24.37 -19.15 5.92
N LYS A 378 -24.39 -20.25 6.68
CA LYS A 378 -24.04 -20.23 8.09
C LYS A 378 -22.71 -19.50 8.10
N PRO A 379 -22.54 -18.42 8.89
CA PRO A 379 -21.24 -17.78 9.02
C PRO A 379 -20.29 -18.91 9.38
N SER A 380 -19.42 -19.28 8.44
CA SER A 380 -18.56 -20.43 8.58
C SER A 380 -17.84 -20.24 9.91
N LEU A 381 -18.10 -21.14 10.86
CA LEU A 381 -17.63 -21.07 12.23
C LEU A 381 -16.13 -20.77 12.29
#